data_AF-A0AAU1H6E0-F1
#
_entry.id   AF-A0AAU1H6E0-F1
#
_cell.length_a   1.000
_cell.length_b   1.000
_cell.length_c   1.000
_cell.angle_alpha   90.00
_cell.angle_beta   90.00
_cell.angle_gamma   90.00
#
_symmetry.space_group_name_H-M   'P 1'
#
loop_
_entity.id
_entity.type
_entity.pdbx_description
1 polymer ?
#
loop_
_entity_poly.entity_id
_entity_poly.type
_entity_poly.pdbx_seq_one_letter_code
_entity_poly.pdbx_strand_id
1 'polypeptide(L)'
;MDSQREGAHCGICGQAMDGHDAHQQDDDGRPARKGNSVTYVVVELRGATAHFQATDDPTRTFRTGAADLAGQLGIGLSGLLDRRYTCWVEPTEYGVVRSGFTLA
;
A
#
# COMPACT_ATOMS: atom_id res chain seq x y z
N MET A 1 -4.89 33.48 -32.83
CA MET A 1 -5.62 34.03 -31.69
C MET A 1 -6.96 33.30 -31.64
N ASP A 2 -7.33 32.43 -30.72
CA ASP A 2 -6.67 31.78 -29.59
C ASP A 2 -7.47 30.50 -29.31
N SER A 3 -6.74 29.42 -29.02
CA SER A 3 -7.25 28.11 -28.62
C SER A 3 -7.92 28.17 -27.25
N GLN A 4 -9.08 27.53 -27.08
CA GLN A 4 -9.48 27.03 -25.76
C GLN A 4 -9.94 25.58 -25.89
N ARG A 5 -9.02 24.68 -25.51
CA ARG A 5 -9.27 23.28 -25.21
C ARG A 5 -10.23 23.23 -24.03
N GLU A 6 -11.36 22.56 -24.18
CA GLU A 6 -12.19 22.16 -23.06
C GLU A 6 -11.38 21.19 -22.19
N GLY A 7 -10.91 21.68 -21.04
CA GLY A 7 -10.20 20.88 -20.06
C GLY A 7 -11.09 19.73 -19.59
N ALA A 8 -10.58 18.50 -19.58
CA ALA A 8 -11.28 17.37 -19.02
C ALA A 8 -11.51 17.64 -17.52
N HIS A 9 -12.75 17.56 -17.05
CA HIS A 9 -13.10 17.69 -15.63
C HIS A 9 -13.44 16.31 -15.07
N CYS A 10 -13.11 16.04 -13.81
CA CYS A 10 -13.42 14.76 -13.17
C CYS A 10 -14.94 14.59 -13.00
N GLY A 11 -15.51 13.50 -13.52
CA GLY A 11 -16.95 13.22 -13.49
C GLY A 11 -17.56 12.93 -12.11
N ILE A 12 -16.75 12.92 -11.04
CA ILE A 12 -17.21 12.68 -9.66
C ILE A 12 -17.25 13.99 -8.85
N CYS A 13 -16.32 14.92 -9.08
CA CYS A 13 -16.21 16.17 -8.30
C CYS A 13 -16.25 17.46 -9.14
N GLY A 14 -16.27 17.35 -10.47
CA GLY A 14 -16.46 18.49 -11.37
C GLY A 14 -15.28 19.46 -11.51
N GLN A 15 -14.10 19.14 -10.98
CA GLN A 15 -12.92 20.01 -11.08
C GLN A 15 -12.04 19.73 -12.31
N ALA A 16 -11.38 20.79 -12.81
CA ALA A 16 -10.52 20.78 -13.99
C ALA A 16 -9.23 20.00 -13.73
N MET A 17 -8.82 19.13 -14.67
CA MET A 17 -7.64 18.27 -14.53
C MET A 17 -6.29 18.98 -14.75
N ASP A 18 -6.26 20.30 -14.91
CA ASP A 18 -5.03 21.09 -15.05
C ASP A 18 -4.46 21.44 -13.66
N GLY A 19 -4.01 20.43 -12.92
CA GLY A 19 -3.43 20.62 -11.59
C GLY A 19 -3.31 19.33 -10.77
N HIS A 20 -2.75 18.27 -11.37
CA HIS A 20 -2.59 16.96 -10.71
C HIS A 20 -1.47 16.91 -9.64
N ASP A 21 -1.31 17.96 -8.84
CA ASP A 21 -0.25 18.00 -7.79
C ASP A 21 -0.69 18.65 -6.47
N ALA A 22 -1.99 18.61 -6.13
CA ALA A 22 -2.48 19.13 -4.85
C ALA A 22 -3.64 18.31 -4.25
N HIS A 23 -3.42 17.02 -3.98
CA HIS A 23 -4.21 16.28 -3.00
C HIS A 23 -3.35 15.92 -1.78
N GLN A 24 -2.96 16.95 -1.02
CA GLN A 24 -2.52 16.73 0.35
C GLN A 24 -2.68 18.00 1.20
N GLN A 25 -3.88 18.19 1.74
CA GLN A 25 -4.14 18.80 3.05
C GLN A 25 -5.63 18.64 3.37
N ASP A 26 -5.93 18.13 4.56
CA ASP A 26 -7.25 18.17 5.18
C ASP A 26 -7.48 19.53 5.85
N ASP A 27 -8.72 19.98 5.84
CA ASP A 27 -9.17 21.34 6.19
C ASP A 27 -9.10 21.66 7.71
N ASP A 28 -8.72 20.69 8.54
CA ASP A 28 -8.89 20.74 10.01
C ASP A 28 -7.58 20.75 10.83
N GLY A 29 -6.41 20.89 10.19
CA GLY A 29 -5.14 21.06 10.90
C GLY A 29 -4.73 19.88 11.80
N ARG A 30 -5.32 18.70 11.62
CA ARG A 30 -4.82 17.42 12.16
C ARG A 30 -3.94 16.76 11.11
N PRO A 31 -2.85 16.06 11.47
CA PRO A 31 -2.10 15.34 10.47
C PRO A 31 -3.00 14.22 9.92
N ALA A 32 -3.43 14.34 8.66
CA ALA A 32 -3.96 13.23 7.88
C ALA A 32 -3.08 12.01 8.16
N ARG A 33 -3.61 10.95 8.79
CA ARG A 33 -2.88 9.69 8.95
C ARG A 33 -2.80 9.03 7.57
N LYS A 34 -1.90 9.56 6.74
CA LYS A 34 -1.67 9.13 5.37
C LYS A 34 -0.91 7.81 5.45
N GLY A 35 -1.57 6.72 5.07
CA GLY A 35 -0.88 5.45 4.87
C GLY A 35 0.25 5.60 3.85
N ASN A 36 1.11 4.59 3.76
CA ASN A 36 2.18 4.55 2.76
C ASN A 36 2.31 3.16 2.13
N SER A 37 2.81 3.15 0.90
CA SER A 37 3.19 1.91 0.24
C SER A 37 4.51 1.43 0.81
N VAL A 38 4.57 0.19 1.30
CA VAL A 38 5.77 -0.42 1.89
C VAL A 38 6.04 -1.74 1.20
N THR A 39 7.31 -1.98 0.88
CA THR A 39 7.78 -3.24 0.34
C THR A 39 8.32 -4.12 1.46
N TYR A 40 7.88 -5.37 1.46
CA TYR A 40 8.24 -6.41 2.40
C TYR A 40 8.91 -7.56 1.68
N VAL A 41 9.75 -8.30 2.40
CA VAL A 41 10.29 -9.60 1.96
C VAL A 41 9.96 -10.65 3.00
N VAL A 42 9.47 -11.82 2.55
CA VAL A 42 9.27 -12.98 3.41
C VAL A 42 10.61 -13.66 3.63
N VAL A 43 11.06 -13.71 4.88
CA VAL A 43 12.41 -14.20 5.23
C VAL A 43 12.39 -15.60 5.84
N GLU A 44 11.24 -16.05 6.35
CA GLU A 44 11.14 -17.35 6.99
C GLU A 44 9.69 -17.86 6.96
N LEU A 45 9.53 -19.18 6.83
CA LEU A 45 8.27 -19.88 7.04
C LEU A 45 8.42 -20.84 8.23
N ARG A 46 7.61 -20.65 9.27
CA ARG A 46 7.56 -21.53 10.46
C ARG A 46 6.18 -22.18 10.56
N GLY A 47 6.05 -23.39 10.03
CA GLY A 47 4.77 -24.10 9.97
C GLY A 47 3.73 -23.27 9.21
N ALA A 48 2.65 -22.88 9.88
CA ALA A 48 1.57 -22.06 9.30
C ALA A 48 1.86 -20.55 9.30
N THR A 49 3.03 -20.10 9.79
CA THR A 49 3.35 -18.67 9.95
C THR A 49 4.40 -18.23 8.93
N ALA A 50 4.16 -17.10 8.28
CA ALA A 50 5.16 -16.39 7.46
C ALA A 50 5.73 -15.21 8.25
N HIS A 51 7.06 -15.13 8.31
CA HIS A 51 7.79 -14.00 8.88
C HIS A 51 8.30 -13.13 7.75
N PHE A 52 8.11 -11.82 7.86
CA PHE A 52 8.49 -10.87 6.84
C PHE A 52 9.03 -9.59 7.46
N GLN A 53 9.88 -8.88 6.71
CA GLN A 53 10.51 -7.64 7.15
C GLN A 53 10.37 -6.57 6.09
N ALA A 54 10.33 -5.31 6.53
CA ALA A 54 10.33 -4.18 5.60
C ALA A 54 11.68 -4.13 4.87
N THR A 55 11.67 -3.87 3.56
CA THR A 55 12.92 -3.83 2.79
C THR A 55 13.72 -2.56 3.03
N ASP A 56 13.05 -1.47 3.43
CA ASP A 56 13.69 -0.21 3.82
C ASP A 56 14.31 -0.27 5.21
N ASP A 57 13.75 -1.08 6.10
CA ASP A 57 14.23 -1.25 7.48
C ASP A 57 14.03 -2.70 7.94
N PRO A 58 15.08 -3.55 7.82
CA PRO A 58 15.03 -4.96 8.20
C PRO A 58 14.78 -5.20 9.69
N THR A 59 14.91 -4.19 10.56
CA THR A 59 14.59 -4.33 11.98
C THR A 59 13.08 -4.40 12.22
N ARG A 60 12.29 -3.86 11.28
CA ARG A 60 10.82 -3.93 11.28
C ARG A 60 10.36 -5.28 10.78
N THR A 61 10.32 -6.24 11.69
CA THR A 61 9.87 -7.61 11.46
C THR A 61 8.41 -7.81 11.89
N PHE A 62 7.69 -8.63 11.13
CA PHE A 62 6.29 -8.93 11.33
C PHE A 62 6.02 -10.40 11.01
N ARG A 63 4.85 -10.89 11.44
CA ARG A 63 4.38 -12.24 11.15
C ARG A 63 2.91 -12.26 10.79
N THR A 64 2.53 -13.20 9.95
CA THR A 64 1.13 -13.43 9.54
C THR A 64 0.92 -14.91 9.20
N GLY A 65 -0.33 -15.32 9.00
CA GLY A 65 -0.65 -16.64 8.46
C GLY A 65 -0.07 -16.80 7.05
N ALA A 66 0.70 -17.86 6.82
CA ALA A 66 1.30 -18.12 5.51
C ALA A 66 0.23 -18.35 4.44
N ALA A 67 -0.84 -19.09 4.78
CA ALA A 67 -1.95 -19.32 3.86
C ALA A 67 -2.68 -18.03 3.50
N ASP A 68 -2.93 -17.15 4.48
CA ASP A 68 -3.60 -15.87 4.25
C ASP A 68 -2.77 -14.96 3.34
N LEU A 69 -1.45 -14.87 3.60
CA LEU A 69 -0.55 -14.06 2.78
C LEU A 69 -0.44 -14.60 1.35
N ALA A 70 -0.29 -15.92 1.19
CA ALA A 70 -0.27 -16.55 -0.13
C ALA A 70 -1.58 -16.29 -0.89
N GLY A 71 -2.73 -16.39 -0.21
CA GLY A 71 -4.04 -16.10 -0.77
C GLY A 71 -4.19 -14.63 -1.21
N GLN A 72 -3.73 -13.69 -0.38
CA GLN A 72 -3.74 -12.26 -0.72
C GLN A 72 -2.84 -11.93 -1.92
N LEU A 73 -1.72 -12.65 -2.07
CA LEU A 73 -0.78 -12.46 -3.18
C LEU A 73 -1.13 -13.29 -4.43
N GLY A 74 -2.14 -14.16 -4.36
CA GLY A 74 -2.53 -15.02 -5.47
C GLY A 74 -1.47 -16.07 -5.85
N ILE A 75 -0.63 -16.51 -4.91
CA ILE A 75 0.43 -17.49 -5.14
C ILE A 75 0.27 -18.72 -4.25
N GLY A 76 0.99 -19.80 -4.58
CA GLY A 76 1.11 -20.96 -3.70
C GLY A 76 2.04 -20.73 -2.52
N LEU A 77 1.85 -21.49 -1.44
CA LEU A 77 2.69 -21.43 -0.23
C LEU A 77 4.18 -21.63 -0.50
N SER A 78 4.53 -22.53 -1.42
CA SER A 78 5.92 -22.78 -1.83
C SER A 78 6.57 -21.58 -2.52
N GLY A 79 5.79 -20.62 -2.99
CA GLY A 79 6.27 -19.40 -3.64
C GLY A 79 6.51 -18.22 -2.71
N LEU A 80 6.25 -18.37 -1.39
CA LEU A 80 6.34 -17.28 -0.42
C LEU A 80 7.76 -16.97 0.03
N LEU A 81 8.59 -17.98 0.30
CA LEU A 81 9.93 -17.74 0.84
C LEU A 81 10.75 -16.89 -0.14
N ASP A 82 11.49 -15.92 0.38
CA ASP A 82 12.27 -14.92 -0.37
C ASP A 82 11.43 -14.04 -1.32
N ARG A 83 10.09 -14.12 -1.25
CA ARG A 83 9.23 -13.32 -2.10
C ARG A 83 9.12 -11.90 -1.56
N ARG A 84 9.27 -10.94 -2.47
CA ARG A 84 8.98 -9.53 -2.22
C ARG A 84 7.56 -9.20 -2.63
N TYR A 85 6.91 -8.39 -1.81
CA TYR A 85 5.60 -7.86 -2.11
C TYR A 85 5.47 -6.45 -1.56
N THR A 86 4.59 -5.67 -2.17
CA THR A 86 4.25 -4.31 -1.75
C THR A 86 2.82 -4.32 -1.23
N CYS A 87 2.56 -3.56 -0.16
CA CYS A 87 1.21 -3.30 0.31
C CYS A 87 1.07 -1.88 0.87
N TRP A 88 -0.15 -1.37 0.87
CA TRP A 88 -0.50 -0.13 1.54
C TRP A 88 -0.66 -0.36 3.04
N VAL A 89 0.01 0.46 3.83
CA VAL A 89 0.08 0.37 5.29
C VAL A 89 -0.53 1.63 5.88
N GLU A 90 -1.64 1.47 6.59
CA GLU A 90 -2.37 2.58 7.22
C GLU A 90 -2.38 2.43 8.75
N PRO A 91 -1.76 3.39 9.49
CA PRO A 91 -1.84 3.42 10.95
C PRO A 91 -3.23 3.84 11.43
N THR A 92 -3.91 2.97 12.17
CA THR A 92 -5.22 3.23 12.77
C THR A 92 -5.09 3.43 14.29
N GLU A 93 -6.18 3.79 14.97
CA GLU A 93 -6.20 3.87 16.45
C GLU A 93 -5.99 2.50 17.12
N TYR A 94 -6.31 1.40 16.41
CA TYR A 94 -6.24 0.02 16.91
C TYR A 94 -5.01 -0.76 16.42
N GLY A 95 -4.13 -0.14 15.63
CA GLY A 95 -2.94 -0.80 15.09
C GLY A 95 -2.67 -0.41 13.65
N VAL A 96 -2.40 -1.39 12.79
CA VAL A 96 -2.02 -1.15 11.40
C VAL A 96 -2.91 -1.99 10.48
N VAL A 97 -3.55 -1.35 9.53
CA VAL A 97 -4.26 -2.03 8.43
C VAL A 97 -3.30 -2.16 7.25
N ARG A 98 -3.28 -3.35 6.64
CA ARG A 98 -2.51 -3.63 5.43
C ARG A 98 -3.46 -4.06 4.31
N SER A 99 -3.31 -3.50 3.12
CA SER A 99 -4.19 -3.75 1.98
C SER A 99 -3.45 -3.61 0.64
N GLY A 100 -4.07 -4.03 -0.47
CA GLY A 100 -3.49 -3.86 -1.81
C GLY A 100 -2.22 -4.68 -2.04
N PHE A 101 -2.18 -5.92 -1.55
CA PHE A 101 -1.02 -6.80 -1.65
C PHE A 101 -0.72 -7.12 -3.12
N THR A 102 0.49 -6.79 -3.56
CA THR A 102 0.95 -7.00 -4.93
C THR A 102 2.37 -7.57 -4.91
N LEU A 103 2.66 -8.52 -5.78
CA LEU A 103 4.05 -8.99 -5.97
C LEU A 103 4.91 -7.85 -6.51
N ALA A 104 6.11 -7.69 -5.95
CA ALA A 104 7.10 -6.69 -6.36
C ALA A 104 8.08 -7.25 -7.39
#